data_AF-A0AAN9KCL8-F1
#
_entry.id   AF-A0AAN9KCL8-F1
#
_cell.length_a   1.000
_cell.length_b   1.000
_cell.length_c   1.000
_cell.angle_alpha   90.00
_cell.angle_beta   90.00
_cell.angle_gamma   90.00
#
_symmetry.space_group_name_H-M   'P 1'
#
loop_
_entity.id
_entity.type
_entity.pdbx_description
1 polymer ?
#
loop_
_entity_poly.entity_id
_entity_poly.type
_entity_poly.pdbx_seq_one_letter_code
_entity_poly.pdbx_strand_id
1 'polypeptide(L)'
;MLVLRLCPSFEKARLVSVMAVKNGIGIVEPMEEIGRICKEFNLRFYIDVAQALGKILIDVKKWNEKINVSIEPHINNGGQERGIQSETILTPLVMRMGAAYKVVKREMEYNEKRISALQERLLNEIK
;
A
#
# COMPACT_ATOMS: atom_id res chain seq x y z
N MET A 1 9.25 1.82 5.27
CA MET A 1 9.57 1.63 6.70
C MET A 1 8.85 0.38 7.18
N LEU A 2 9.54 -0.74 7.41
CA LEU A 2 8.95 -1.89 8.09
C LEU A 2 8.96 -1.56 9.58
N VAL A 3 7.89 -0.93 10.07
CA VAL A 3 7.76 -0.68 11.51
C VAL A 3 7.25 -1.97 12.14
N LEU A 4 8.15 -2.93 12.34
CA LEU A 4 8.13 -3.68 13.58
C LEU A 4 8.51 -2.67 14.66
N ARG A 5 7.56 -1.84 15.12
CA ARG A 5 7.77 -1.10 16.37
C ARG A 5 7.86 -2.20 17.40
N LEU A 6 9.11 -2.49 17.77
CA LEU A 6 9.54 -3.57 18.62
C LEU A 6 8.58 -3.67 19.79
N CYS A 7 7.63 -4.61 19.67
CA CYS A 7 7.04 -5.16 20.85
C CYS A 7 8.19 -5.97 21.46
N PRO A 8 8.63 -5.66 22.70
CA PRO A 8 9.79 -6.33 23.31
C PRO A 8 9.58 -7.85 23.47
N SER A 9 8.38 -8.36 23.16
CA SER A 9 8.06 -9.78 23.05
C SER A 9 7.15 -10.01 21.84
N PHE A 10 7.51 -10.98 20.99
CA PHE A 10 6.75 -11.34 19.76
C PHE A 10 5.29 -11.72 20.07
N GLU A 11 5.05 -12.29 21.26
CA GLU A 11 3.75 -12.69 21.79
C GLU A 11 2.73 -11.54 21.95
N LYS A 12 3.20 -10.28 22.00
CA LYS A 12 2.35 -9.10 22.15
C LYS A 12 2.15 -8.32 20.85
N ALA A 13 2.71 -8.79 19.73
CA ALA A 13 2.47 -8.16 18.45
C ALA A 13 0.97 -8.18 18.12
N ARG A 14 0.41 -7.03 17.73
CA ARG A 14 -1.01 -6.88 17.35
C ARG A 14 -1.20 -6.32 15.95
N LEU A 15 -0.13 -5.81 15.34
CA LEU A 15 -0.12 -5.13 14.06
C LEU A 15 1.23 -5.35 13.37
N VAL A 16 1.17 -5.66 12.08
CA VAL A 16 2.31 -5.67 11.15
C VAL A 16 2.08 -4.56 10.12
N SER A 17 3.07 -3.70 9.92
CA SER A 17 3.02 -2.60 8.96
C SER A 17 4.16 -2.72 7.96
N VAL A 18 3.82 -2.85 6.68
CA VAL A 18 4.78 -3.07 5.59
C VAL A 18 4.53 -2.08 4.47
N MET A 19 5.61 -1.60 3.87
CA MET A 19 5.56 -0.79 2.66
C MET A 19 5.60 -1.70 1.44
N ALA A 20 4.60 -1.61 0.56
CA ALA A 20 4.45 -2.50 -0.60
C ALA A 20 5.62 -2.39 -1.59
N VAL A 21 6.18 -1.18 -1.72
CA VAL A 21 7.38 -0.90 -2.54
C VAL A 21 8.37 -0.11 -1.71
N LYS A 22 9.51 -0.72 -1.37
CA LYS A 22 10.56 -0.07 -0.56
C LYS A 22 11.12 1.16 -1.27
N ASN A 23 11.15 2.28 -0.55
CA ASN A 23 11.84 3.49 -0.99
C ASN A 23 13.32 3.22 -1.33
N GLY A 24 13.90 4.03 -2.22
CA GLY A 24 15.32 3.98 -2.59
C GLY A 24 15.64 2.95 -3.68
N ILE A 25 15.32 1.68 -3.45
CA ILE A 25 15.67 0.57 -4.37
C ILE A 25 14.46 0.15 -5.23
N GLY A 26 13.23 0.38 -4.76
CA GLY A 26 12.02 0.03 -5.50
C GLY A 26 11.64 -1.45 -5.44
N ILE A 27 12.14 -2.20 -4.45
CA ILE A 27 11.80 -3.61 -4.25
C ILE A 27 10.31 -3.75 -3.93
N VAL A 28 9.59 -4.56 -4.71
CA VAL A 28 8.20 -4.94 -4.48
C VAL A 28 8.17 -6.09 -3.46
N GLU A 29 7.41 -5.93 -2.38
CA GLU A 29 7.28 -6.92 -1.31
C GLU A 29 6.11 -7.89 -1.56
N PRO A 30 6.21 -9.17 -1.19
CA PRO A 30 5.19 -10.18 -1.48
C PRO A 30 3.99 -10.09 -0.52
N MET A 31 3.09 -9.11 -0.74
CA MET A 31 1.96 -8.81 0.15
C MET A 31 1.07 -10.02 0.46
N GLU A 32 0.79 -10.86 -0.55
CA GLU A 32 -0.06 -12.05 -0.39
C GLU A 32 0.50 -13.05 0.62
N GLU A 33 1.81 -13.26 0.61
CA GLU A 33 2.49 -14.21 1.50
C GLU A 33 2.60 -13.65 2.92
N ILE A 34 3.04 -12.39 3.03
CA ILE A 34 3.14 -11.69 4.32
C ILE A 34 1.78 -11.67 5.01
N GLY A 35 0.72 -11.37 4.27
CA GLY A 35 -0.60 -11.31 4.84
C GLY A 35 -1.21 -12.67 5.18
N ARG A 36 -0.88 -13.74 4.46
CA ARG A 36 -1.22 -15.12 4.88
C ARG A 36 -0.59 -15.43 6.23
N ILE A 37 0.69 -15.10 6.41
CA ILE A 37 1.39 -15.29 7.69
C ILE A 37 0.70 -14.46 8.79
N CYS A 38 0.40 -13.18 8.54
CA CYS A 38 -0.33 -12.36 9.52
C CYS A 38 -1.69 -12.97 9.91
N LYS A 39 -2.40 -13.59 8.96
CA LYS A 39 -3.67 -14.28 9.22
C LYS A 39 -3.51 -15.52 10.10
N GLU A 40 -2.48 -16.34 9.87
CA GLU A 40 -2.16 -17.52 10.70
C GLU A 40 -1.95 -17.14 12.17
N PHE A 41 -1.32 -15.98 12.43
CA PHE A 41 -1.06 -15.48 13.77
C PHE A 41 -2.13 -14.51 14.32
N ASN A 42 -3.28 -14.35 13.62
CA ASN A 42 -4.35 -13.41 13.98
C ASN A 42 -3.84 -11.97 14.24
N LEU A 43 -2.88 -11.52 13.41
CA LEU A 43 -2.29 -10.18 13.46
C LEU A 43 -3.01 -9.26 12.47
N ARG A 44 -3.26 -8.01 12.89
CA ARG A 44 -3.69 -6.97 11.94
C ARG A 44 -2.55 -6.67 10.97
N PHE A 45 -2.88 -6.40 9.72
CA PHE A 45 -1.91 -6.07 8.68
C PHE A 45 -2.26 -4.76 8.01
N TYR A 46 -1.28 -3.84 7.96
CA TYR A 46 -1.37 -2.54 7.32
C TYR A 46 -0.34 -2.45 6.20
N ILE A 47 -0.75 -1.88 5.06
CA ILE A 47 0.08 -1.75 3.86
C ILE A 47 0.19 -0.27 3.47
N ASP A 48 1.43 0.23 3.43
CA ASP A 48 1.74 1.51 2.81
C ASP A 48 1.99 1.32 1.30
N VAL A 49 1.11 1.87 0.48
CA VAL A 49 1.13 1.77 -0.99
C VAL A 49 1.59 3.05 -1.68
N ALA A 50 2.14 4.03 -0.97
CA ALA A 50 2.46 5.36 -1.53
C ALA A 50 3.37 5.30 -2.77
N GLN A 51 4.34 4.38 -2.79
CA GLN A 51 5.22 4.17 -3.95
C GLN A 51 4.68 3.19 -4.99
N ALA A 52 3.67 2.41 -4.63
CA ALA A 52 3.08 1.41 -5.52
C ALA A 52 1.96 2.01 -6.38
N LEU A 53 1.17 2.92 -5.80
CA LEU A 53 -0.01 3.50 -6.42
C LEU A 53 0.37 4.23 -7.73
N GLY A 54 -0.26 3.83 -8.83
CA GLY A 54 -0.01 4.40 -10.16
C GLY A 54 1.24 3.89 -10.87
N LYS A 55 2.06 3.04 -10.23
CA LYS A 55 3.32 2.53 -10.80
C LYS A 55 3.30 1.04 -11.09
N ILE A 56 2.68 0.25 -10.22
CA ILE A 56 2.50 -1.20 -10.37
C ILE A 56 1.03 -1.55 -10.22
N LEU A 57 0.59 -2.65 -10.85
CA LEU A 57 -0.78 -3.14 -10.66
C LEU A 57 -0.99 -3.60 -9.21
N ILE A 58 -2.01 -3.05 -8.57
CA ILE A 58 -2.41 -3.42 -7.21
C ILE A 58 -3.83 -3.99 -7.26
N ASP A 59 -3.98 -5.26 -6.88
CA ASP A 59 -5.29 -5.88 -6.69
C ASP A 59 -5.58 -6.08 -5.20
N VAL A 60 -6.31 -5.12 -4.64
CA VAL A 60 -6.68 -5.15 -3.23
C VAL A 60 -7.70 -6.25 -2.93
N LYS A 61 -8.52 -6.68 -3.90
CA LYS A 61 -9.46 -7.80 -3.68
C LYS A 61 -8.70 -9.09 -3.50
N LYS A 62 -7.72 -9.34 -4.36
CA LYS A 62 -6.82 -10.50 -4.26
C LYS A 62 -6.05 -10.51 -2.95
N TRP A 63 -5.61 -9.33 -2.48
CA TRP A 63 -5.00 -9.19 -1.16
C TRP A 63 -6.02 -9.46 -0.05
N ASN A 64 -7.25 -8.96 -0.15
CA ASN A 64 -8.29 -9.16 0.88
C ASN A 64 -8.78 -10.61 1.02
N GLU A 65 -8.74 -11.42 -0.05
CA GLU A 65 -9.10 -12.85 0.06
C GLU A 65 -8.12 -13.62 0.95
N LYS A 66 -6.84 -13.23 0.92
CA LYS A 66 -5.76 -13.90 1.64
C LYS A 66 -5.43 -13.24 2.97
N ILE A 67 -5.78 -11.97 3.13
CA ILE A 67 -5.35 -11.11 4.20
C ILE A 67 -6.54 -10.30 4.67
N ASN A 68 -6.84 -10.26 5.97
CA ASN A 68 -7.95 -9.44 6.48
C ASN A 68 -7.51 -7.95 6.53
N VAL A 69 -7.19 -7.36 5.36
CA VAL A 69 -6.73 -5.98 5.25
C VAL A 69 -7.94 -5.05 5.25
N SER A 70 -8.09 -4.34 6.35
CA SER A 70 -8.90 -3.13 6.37
C SER A 70 -8.05 -2.01 5.75
N ILE A 71 -8.53 -1.42 4.65
CA ILE A 71 -7.94 -0.19 4.13
C ILE A 71 -8.38 0.92 5.07
N GLU A 72 -7.55 1.24 6.06
CA GLU A 72 -7.84 2.30 7.01
C GLU A 72 -7.09 3.57 6.61
N PRO A 73 -7.75 4.74 6.61
CA PRO A 73 -7.06 6.01 6.44
C PRO A 73 -5.98 6.16 7.51
N HIS A 74 -4.82 6.69 7.12
CA HIS A 74 -3.70 6.93 8.03
C HIS A 74 -4.06 7.92 9.16
N ILE A 75 -5.01 8.81 8.90
CA ILE A 75 -5.56 9.74 9.87
C ILE A 75 -6.90 9.17 10.37
N ASN A 76 -6.88 8.62 11.58
CA ASN A 76 -8.07 8.15 12.27
C ASN A 76 -8.42 9.20 13.33
N ASN A 77 -9.60 9.82 13.22
CA ASN A 77 -10.03 10.84 14.18
C ASN A 77 -10.65 10.17 15.41
N GLY A 78 -10.96 10.95 16.45
CA GLY A 78 -11.53 10.43 17.69
C GLY A 78 -12.85 9.64 17.48
N GLY A 79 -13.23 8.83 18.48
CA GLY A 79 -14.40 7.94 18.43
C GLY A 79 -15.76 8.62 18.22
N GLN A 80 -15.79 9.95 18.19
CA GLN A 80 -16.97 10.77 17.95
C GLN A 80 -17.58 10.54 16.56
N GLU A 81 -16.74 10.22 15.56
CA GLU A 81 -17.19 9.91 14.19
C GLU A 81 -16.92 8.47 13.75
N ARG A 82 -16.80 7.54 14.72
CA ARG A 82 -16.47 6.13 14.43
C ARG A 82 -15.19 5.97 13.59
N GLY A 83 -14.23 6.88 13.77
CA GLY A 83 -12.95 6.87 13.06
C GLY A 83 -12.93 7.60 11.70
N ILE A 84 -14.01 8.29 11.33
CA ILE A 84 -14.06 9.14 10.14
C ILE A 84 -13.47 10.52 10.45
N GLN A 85 -12.79 11.13 9.48
CA GLN A 85 -12.27 12.50 9.62
C GLN A 85 -13.40 13.53 9.54
N SER A 86 -13.63 14.19 10.68
CA SER A 86 -14.70 15.17 10.95
C SER A 86 -14.44 16.57 10.43
N GLU A 87 -13.33 16.78 9.74
CA GLU A 87 -12.91 18.09 9.28
C GLU A 87 -13.59 18.44 7.94
N THR A 88 -13.71 19.75 7.67
CA THR A 88 -14.18 20.24 6.37
C THR A 88 -13.36 19.61 5.26
N ILE A 89 -14.03 18.80 4.42
CA ILE A 89 -13.39 18.19 3.26
C ILE A 89 -12.95 19.30 2.31
N LEU A 90 -11.67 19.29 1.94
CA LEU A 90 -11.16 20.14 0.86
C LEU A 90 -11.68 19.61 -0.48
N THR A 91 -12.92 19.98 -0.85
CA THR A 91 -13.60 19.52 -2.08
C THR A 91 -12.76 19.60 -3.35
N PRO A 92 -11.96 20.66 -3.60
CA PRO A 92 -11.08 20.71 -4.77
C PRO A 92 -10.04 19.59 -4.79
N LEU A 93 -9.53 19.18 -3.63
CA LEU A 93 -8.56 18.10 -3.52
C LEU A 93 -9.18 16.75 -3.85
N VAL A 94 -10.40 16.48 -3.37
CA VAL A 94 -11.14 15.25 -3.69
C VAL A 94 -11.42 15.14 -5.19
N MET A 95 -11.88 16.23 -5.81
CA MET A 95 -12.11 16.28 -7.25
C MET A 95 -10.82 16.04 -8.05
N ARG A 96 -9.71 16.68 -7.66
CA ARG A 96 -8.40 16.48 -8.28
C ARG A 96 -7.89 15.05 -8.12
N MET A 97 -8.06 14.46 -6.94
CA MET A 97 -7.70 13.07 -6.68
C MET A 97 -8.51 12.12 -7.56
N GLY A 98 -9.82 12.35 -7.71
CA GLY A 98 -10.67 11.57 -8.61
C GLY A 98 -10.23 11.67 -10.09
N ALA A 99 -9.86 12.87 -10.54
CA ALA A 99 -9.32 13.06 -11.88
C ALA A 99 -7.98 12.34 -12.08
N ALA A 100 -7.06 12.42 -11.11
CA ALA A 100 -5.79 11.69 -11.13
C ALA A 100 -6.01 10.17 -11.16
N TYR A 101 -6.93 9.66 -10.33
CA TYR A 101 -7.29 8.24 -10.31
C TYR A 101 -7.84 7.77 -11.67
N LYS A 102 -8.61 8.61 -12.36
CA LYS A 102 -9.13 8.30 -13.71
C LYS A 102 -8.01 8.13 -14.74
N VAL A 103 -6.96 8.95 -14.66
CA VAL A 103 -5.77 8.81 -15.52
C VAL A 103 -5.02 7.54 -15.18
N VAL A 104 -4.75 7.31 -13.88
CA VAL A 104 -4.09 6.08 -13.41
C VAL A 104 -4.83 4.84 -13.91
N LYS A 105 -6.15 4.77 -13.73
CA LYS A 105 -6.95 3.60 -14.17
C LYS A 105 -6.85 3.33 -15.67
N ARG A 106 -6.67 4.36 -16.51
CA ARG A 106 -6.55 4.21 -17.96
C ARG A 106 -5.16 3.80 -18.40
N GLU A 107 -4.13 4.32 -17.74
CA GLU A 107 -2.76 4.24 -18.22
C GLU A 107 -1.89 3.26 -17.44
N MET A 108 -2.32 2.78 -16.27
CA MET A 108 -1.49 1.99 -15.36
C MET A 108 -0.90 0.74 -16.02
N GLU A 109 -1.67 -0.04 -16.76
CA GLU A 109 -1.16 -1.24 -17.45
C GLU A 109 -0.08 -0.90 -18.49
N TYR A 110 -0.28 0.19 -19.23
CA TYR A 110 0.70 0.68 -20.20
C TYR A 110 1.96 1.21 -19.50
N ASN A 111 1.77 1.99 -18.44
CA ASN A 111 2.84 2.59 -17.66
C ASN A 111 3.69 1.53 -16.97
N GLU A 112 3.08 0.51 -16.37
CA GLU A 112 3.81 -0.60 -15.74
C GLU A 112 4.70 -1.32 -16.75
N LYS A 113 4.17 -1.67 -17.93
CA LYS A 113 4.94 -2.30 -19.02
C LYS A 113 6.08 -1.40 -19.49
N ARG A 114 5.80 -0.12 -19.70
CA ARG A 114 6.79 0.87 -20.15
C ARG A 114 7.89 1.08 -19.12
N ILE A 115 7.54 1.25 -17.85
CA ILE A 115 8.48 1.47 -16.75
C ILE A 115 9.37 0.24 -16.60
N SER A 116 8.80 -0.96 -16.63
CA SER A 116 9.56 -2.22 -16.55
C SER A 116 10.55 -2.37 -17.71
N ALA A 117 10.12 -2.09 -18.94
CA ALA A 117 11.00 -2.14 -20.11
C ALA A 117 12.15 -1.11 -20.05
N LEU A 118 11.87 0.10 -19.55
CA LEU A 118 12.89 1.13 -19.36
C LEU A 118 13.87 0.74 -18.25
N GLN A 119 13.38 0.14 -17.17
CA GLN A 119 14.20 -0.38 -16.08
C GLN A 119 15.15 -1.47 -16.59
N GLU A 120 14.64 -2.46 -17.34
CA GLU A 120 15.45 -3.53 -17.92
C GLU A 120 16.53 -2.98 -18.86
N ARG A 121 16.15 -2.04 -19.75
CA ARG A 121 17.12 -1.39 -20.64
C ARG A 121 18.22 -0.68 -19.86
N LEU A 122 17.85 0.08 -18.82
CA LEU A 122 18.83 0.78 -17.99
C LEU A 122 19.77 -0.20 -17.27
N LEU A 123 19.23 -1.28 -16.71
CA LEU A 123 20.03 -2.29 -16.01
C LEU A 123 20.97 -3.05 -16.95
N ASN A 124 20.60 -3.24 -18.21
CA ASN A 124 21.46 -3.87 -19.22
C ASN A 124 22.62 -2.97 -19.67
N GLU A 125 22.45 -1.65 -19.62
CA GLU A 125 23.48 -0.67 -20.03
C GLU A 125 24.45 -0.33 -18.89
N ILE A 126 24.05 -0.52 -17.62
CA ILE A 126 24.88 -0.23 -16.44
C ILE A 126 25.68 -1.46 -15.97
N LYS A 127 25.29 -2.67 -16.39
CA LYS A 127 26.04 -3.92 -16.14
C LYS A 127 27.19 -4.07 -17.12
#